data_AF-A0AB36IUV8-F1
#
_entry.id   AF-A0AB36IUV8-F1
#
_cell.length_a   1.000
_cell.length_b   1.000
_cell.length_c   1.000
_cell.angle_alpha   90.00
_cell.angle_beta   90.00
_cell.angle_gamma   90.00
#
_symmetry.space_group_name_H-M   'P 1'
#
loop_
_entity.id
_entity.type
_entity.pdbx_description
1 polymer ?
#
loop_
_entity_poly.entity_id
_entity_poly.type
_entity_poly.pdbx_seq_one_letter_code
_entity_poly.pdbx_strand_id
1 'polypeptide(L)'
;MKLGIAGLLLFIAAYIASTTLYGSAGKGPHDLTRAQPTSDGTTVTIDLQDVAQSNTVLMTNMSIAPGPALLDPRTHGLTEDLSVVVTSTATPTKRTWSKDVLPGTFPVPLTLSGDVTNWPFDHYVSGPVTVELFRGPEQRPERAAVRFVDRLAGWQIDIPAPPRPTAWRPTR
;
A
#
# COMPACT_ATOMS: atom_id res chain seq x y z
N MET A 1 -40.50 29.77 17.88
CA MET A 1 -40.42 28.36 18.35
C MET A 1 -40.34 27.36 17.19
N LYS A 2 -41.31 27.32 16.26
CA LYS A 2 -41.31 26.36 15.13
C LYS A 2 -40.07 26.42 14.23
N LEU A 3 -39.60 27.62 13.87
CA LEU A 3 -38.37 27.80 13.07
C LEU A 3 -37.10 27.38 13.81
N GLY A 4 -37.05 27.56 15.13
CA GLY A 4 -35.93 27.11 15.96
C GLY A 4 -35.86 25.58 16.05
N ILE A 5 -37.02 24.92 16.17
CA ILE A 5 -37.12 23.46 16.15
C ILE A 5 -36.71 22.92 14.77
N ALA A 6 -37.19 23.53 13.68
CA ALA A 6 -36.82 23.14 12.32
C ALA A 6 -35.31 23.29 12.07
N GLY A 7 -34.71 24.40 12.52
CA GLY A 7 -33.26 24.62 12.43
C GLY A 7 -32.45 23.61 13.23
N LEU A 8 -32.87 23.30 14.46
CA LEU A 8 -32.21 22.28 15.29
C LEU A 8 -32.29 20.90 14.66
N LEU A 9 -33.45 20.51 14.13
CA LEU A 9 -33.62 19.21 13.46
C LEU A 9 -32.76 19.11 12.20
N LEU A 10 -32.65 20.19 11.42
CA LEU A 10 -31.77 20.24 10.25
C LEU A 10 -30.30 20.08 10.64
N PHE A 11 -29.86 20.77 11.70
CA PHE A 11 -28.49 20.65 12.21
C PHE A 11 -28.17 19.22 12.67
N ILE A 12 -29.07 18.61 13.43
CA ILE A 12 -28.93 17.21 13.87
C ILE A 12 -28.86 16.27 12.67
N ALA A 13 -29.74 16.44 11.68
CA ALA A 13 -29.73 15.63 10.47
C ALA A 13 -28.43 15.77 9.68
N ALA A 14 -27.92 16.99 9.51
CA ALA A 14 -26.64 17.24 8.84
C ALA A 14 -25.46 16.63 9.61
N TYR A 15 -25.47 16.72 10.95
CA TYR A 15 -24.45 16.12 11.79
C TYR A 15 -24.44 14.59 11.69
N ILE A 16 -25.62 13.96 11.73
CA ILE A 16 -25.76 12.50 11.56
C ILE A 16 -25.30 12.09 10.17
N ALA A 17 -25.67 12.82 9.12
CA ALA A 17 -25.24 12.54 7.76
C ALA A 17 -23.71 12.63 7.60
N SER A 18 -23.10 13.69 8.15
CA SER A 18 -21.64 13.89 8.12
C SER A 18 -20.89 12.80 8.88
N THR A 19 -21.34 12.45 10.09
CA THR A 19 -20.69 11.42 10.91
C THR A 19 -20.86 10.02 10.32
N THR A 20 -22.02 9.72 9.73
CA THR A 20 -22.25 8.45 9.01
C THR A 20 -21.37 8.34 7.78
N LEU A 21 -21.25 9.42 6.99
CA LEU A 21 -20.38 9.44 5.82
C LEU A 21 -18.92 9.21 6.22
N TYR A 22 -18.43 9.95 7.22
CA TYR A 22 -17.07 9.78 7.72
C TYR A 22 -16.82 8.37 8.27
N GLY A 23 -17.75 7.82 9.05
CA GLY A 23 -17.62 6.46 9.60
C GLY A 23 -17.74 5.35 8.55
N SER A 24 -18.37 5.63 7.40
CA SER A 24 -18.41 4.69 6.27
C SER A 24 -17.12 4.72 5.43
N ALA A 25 -16.38 5.83 5.49
CA ALA A 25 -15.09 6.00 4.84
C ALA A 25 -13.97 5.47 5.75
N GLY A 26 -13.48 4.27 5.43
CA GLY A 26 -12.41 3.59 6.18
C GLY A 26 -12.96 2.52 7.12
N LYS A 27 -12.56 1.26 6.88
CA LYS A 27 -13.01 0.10 7.68
C LYS A 27 -12.08 -0.22 8.86
N GLY A 28 -11.15 0.69 9.16
CA GLY A 28 -10.06 0.44 10.08
C GLY A 28 -9.04 -0.56 9.51
N PRO A 29 -8.04 -0.99 10.31
CA PRO A 29 -6.96 -1.82 9.79
C PRO A 29 -7.43 -3.16 9.24
N HIS A 30 -7.27 -3.38 7.93
CA HIS A 30 -7.64 -4.64 7.29
C HIS A 30 -6.81 -4.91 6.03
N ASP A 31 -6.75 -6.17 5.62
CA ASP A 31 -6.06 -6.57 4.40
C ASP A 31 -6.89 -6.18 3.17
N LEU A 32 -6.27 -5.41 2.26
CA LEU A 32 -6.87 -5.04 0.97
C LEU A 32 -6.57 -6.09 -0.11
N THR A 33 -5.40 -6.73 -0.03
CA THR A 33 -5.02 -7.82 -0.91
C THR A 33 -4.50 -9.01 -0.12
N ARG A 34 -4.59 -10.22 -0.70
CA ARG A 34 -4.02 -11.43 -0.10
C ARG A 34 -2.52 -11.48 -0.42
N ALA A 35 -1.70 -11.77 0.61
CA ALA A 35 -0.29 -12.08 0.39
C ALA A 35 -0.16 -13.31 -0.52
N GLN A 36 0.67 -13.19 -1.54
CA GLN A 36 1.15 -14.32 -2.31
C GLN A 36 2.67 -14.39 -2.13
N PRO A 37 3.19 -15.38 -1.39
CA PRO A 37 4.63 -15.53 -1.24
C PRO A 37 5.31 -15.75 -2.58
N THR A 38 6.54 -15.25 -2.70
CA THR A 38 7.44 -15.61 -3.79
C THR A 38 7.86 -17.08 -3.70
N SER A 39 8.63 -17.55 -4.70
CA SER A 39 9.04 -18.95 -4.80
C SER A 39 9.81 -19.48 -3.58
N ASP A 40 10.50 -18.59 -2.87
CA ASP A 40 11.28 -18.86 -1.64
C ASP A 40 10.47 -18.69 -0.34
N GLY A 41 9.20 -18.27 -0.43
CA GLY A 41 8.37 -17.96 0.73
C GLY A 41 8.50 -16.53 1.26
N THR A 42 9.28 -15.66 0.59
CA THR A 42 9.36 -14.23 0.96
C THR A 42 8.02 -13.54 0.70
N THR A 43 7.61 -12.66 1.62
CA THR A 43 6.39 -11.85 1.46
C THR A 43 6.72 -10.37 1.57
N VAL A 44 6.02 -9.55 0.79
CA VAL A 44 6.12 -8.10 0.81
C VAL A 44 4.79 -7.53 1.24
N THR A 45 4.81 -6.64 2.24
CA THR A 45 3.62 -5.95 2.72
C THR A 45 3.83 -4.44 2.63
N ILE A 46 2.81 -3.72 2.14
CA ILE A 46 2.74 -2.26 2.15
C ILE A 46 1.58 -1.85 3.06
N ASP A 47 1.90 -1.14 4.13
CA ASP A 47 0.93 -0.48 5.02
C ASP A 47 0.64 0.92 4.51
N LEU A 48 -0.63 1.23 4.23
CA LEU A 48 -1.12 2.53 3.78
C LEU A 48 -1.43 3.38 5.01
N GLN A 49 -0.63 4.41 5.31
CA GLN A 49 -0.65 5.06 6.62
C GLN A 49 -1.35 6.40 6.64
N ASP A 50 -0.95 7.30 5.74
CA ASP A 50 -1.40 8.67 5.78
C ASP A 50 -1.40 9.30 4.39
N VAL A 51 -2.24 10.31 4.20
CA VAL A 51 -2.22 11.17 3.02
C VAL A 51 -1.69 12.52 3.48
N ALA A 52 -0.54 12.94 2.95
CA ALA A 52 0.06 14.21 3.31
C ALA A 52 -0.89 15.37 3.03
N GLN A 53 -0.76 16.49 3.75
CA GLN A 53 -1.70 17.62 3.74
C GLN A 53 -2.02 18.21 2.35
N SER A 54 -1.17 17.98 1.34
CA SER A 54 -1.42 18.39 -0.04
C SER A 54 -2.33 17.44 -0.83
N ASN A 55 -2.70 16.29 -0.28
CA ASN A 55 -3.37 15.16 -0.94
C ASN A 55 -2.65 14.66 -2.21
N THR A 56 -1.36 14.97 -2.35
CA THR A 56 -0.54 14.55 -3.51
C THR A 56 0.41 13.41 -3.19
N VAL A 57 0.55 13.04 -1.91
CA VAL A 57 1.46 11.99 -1.47
C VAL A 57 0.76 11.08 -0.47
N LEU A 58 0.72 9.79 -0.81
CA LEU A 58 0.33 8.71 0.08
C LEU A 58 1.58 8.15 0.74
N MET A 59 1.64 8.29 2.06
CA MET A 59 2.70 7.76 2.91
C MET A 59 2.43 6.29 3.18
N THR A 60 3.37 5.43 2.78
CA THR A 60 3.30 4.00 3.02
C THR A 60 4.56 3.49 3.69
N ASN A 61 4.46 2.42 4.47
CA ASN A 61 5.62 1.67 4.91
C ASN A 61 5.63 0.30 4.25
N MET A 62 6.79 -0.08 3.75
CA MET A 62 7.02 -1.41 3.22
C MET A 62 7.76 -2.26 4.25
N SER A 63 7.29 -3.48 4.45
CA SER A 63 8.00 -4.54 5.18
C SER A 63 8.19 -5.75 4.29
N ILE A 64 9.27 -6.48 4.56
CA ILE A 64 9.59 -7.74 3.89
C ILE A 64 9.78 -8.77 4.99
N ALA A 65 9.07 -9.90 4.88
CA ALA A 65 9.35 -11.07 5.69
C ALA A 65 10.07 -12.07 4.78
N PRO A 66 11.40 -12.25 4.92
CA PRO A 66 12.15 -13.20 4.10
C PRO A 66 11.67 -14.63 4.32
N GLY A 67 11.73 -15.42 3.26
CA GLY A 67 11.47 -16.85 3.33
C GLY A 67 12.50 -17.59 4.20
N PRO A 68 12.15 -18.76 4.75
CA PRO A 68 13.03 -19.50 5.66
C PRO A 68 14.36 -19.92 5.04
N ALA A 69 14.44 -20.05 3.70
CA ALA A 69 15.69 -20.33 3.01
C ALA A 69 16.67 -19.13 2.99
N LEU A 70 16.16 -17.91 3.16
CA LEU A 70 16.95 -16.68 3.22
C LEU A 70 17.37 -16.29 4.63
N LEU A 71 16.95 -17.04 5.66
CA LEU A 71 17.24 -16.73 7.06
C LEU A 71 18.15 -17.79 7.65
N ASP A 72 19.18 -17.36 8.38
CA ASP A 72 19.98 -18.25 9.20
C ASP A 72 19.12 -18.74 10.39
N PRO A 73 18.95 -20.05 10.62
CA PRO A 73 18.09 -20.57 11.69
C PRO A 73 18.54 -20.22 13.11
N ARG A 74 19.80 -19.81 13.31
CA ARG A 74 20.38 -19.46 14.60
C ARG A 74 20.39 -17.96 14.85
N THR A 75 20.76 -17.17 13.85
CA THR A 75 20.89 -15.71 14.01
C THR A 75 19.65 -14.95 13.56
N HIS A 76 18.77 -15.59 12.78
CA HIS A 76 17.64 -14.97 12.07
C HIS A 76 18.04 -13.82 11.13
N GLY A 77 19.33 -13.65 10.86
CA GLY A 77 19.83 -12.72 9.86
C GLY A 77 19.72 -13.29 8.45
N LEU A 78 19.80 -12.42 7.45
CA LEU A 78 19.83 -12.85 6.06
C LEU A 78 21.05 -13.73 5.75
N THR A 79 20.87 -14.79 4.98
CA THR A 79 21.98 -15.66 4.53
C THR A 79 22.80 -15.03 3.40
N GLU A 80 22.21 -14.06 2.68
CA GLU A 80 22.79 -13.31 1.56
C GLU A 80 22.21 -11.89 1.45
N ASP A 81 22.80 -11.03 0.62
CA ASP A 81 22.28 -9.67 0.41
C ASP A 81 20.90 -9.69 -0.26
N LEU A 82 20.00 -8.84 0.24
CA LEU A 82 18.65 -8.65 -0.28
C LEU A 82 18.47 -7.19 -0.66
N SER A 83 18.07 -6.91 -1.90
CA SER A 83 17.62 -5.58 -2.30
C SER A 83 16.18 -5.61 -2.77
N VAL A 84 15.46 -4.54 -2.48
CA VAL A 84 14.13 -4.28 -2.99
C VAL A 84 14.14 -2.99 -3.77
N VAL A 85 13.59 -3.05 -4.97
CA VAL A 85 13.32 -1.88 -5.81
C VAL A 85 11.81 -1.73 -5.90
N VAL A 86 11.33 -0.56 -5.49
CA VAL A 86 9.95 -0.16 -5.65
C VAL A 86 9.91 0.87 -6.77
N THR A 87 9.23 0.50 -7.84
CA THR A 87 8.96 1.41 -8.96
C THR A 87 7.54 1.93 -8.82
N SER A 88 7.41 3.25 -8.76
CA SER A 88 6.15 3.98 -8.77
C SER A 88 6.27 5.15 -9.74
N THR A 89 5.16 5.84 -10.06
CA THR A 89 5.18 7.08 -10.84
C THR A 89 5.86 8.25 -10.11
N ALA A 90 6.25 8.05 -8.85
CA ALA A 90 7.02 9.00 -8.08
C ALA A 90 8.52 8.79 -8.32
N THR A 91 9.32 8.74 -7.24
CA THR A 91 10.73 8.42 -7.25
C THR A 91 10.94 6.93 -6.99
N PRO A 92 11.66 6.20 -7.87
CA PRO A 92 12.06 4.83 -7.60
C PRO A 92 12.81 4.73 -6.27
N THR A 93 12.39 3.82 -5.40
CA THR A 93 13.02 3.61 -4.10
C THR A 93 13.76 2.28 -4.11
N LYS A 94 15.06 2.30 -3.85
CA LYS A 94 15.87 1.09 -3.65
C LYS A 94 16.30 0.99 -2.20
N ARG A 95 16.06 -0.17 -1.58
CA ARG A 95 16.55 -0.51 -0.25
C ARG A 95 17.35 -1.80 -0.30
N THR A 96 18.50 -1.83 0.35
CA THR A 96 19.36 -3.01 0.42
C THR A 96 19.67 -3.32 1.87
N TRP A 97 19.63 -4.61 2.21
CA TRP A 97 20.09 -5.18 3.46
C TRP A 97 21.22 -6.16 3.14
N SER A 98 22.33 -6.03 3.87
CA SER A 98 23.44 -6.96 3.75
C SER A 98 23.12 -8.29 4.42
N LYS A 99 23.90 -9.32 4.08
CA LYS A 99 24.01 -10.55 4.87
C LYS A 99 24.10 -10.26 6.38
N ASP A 100 23.52 -11.16 7.17
CA ASP A 100 23.43 -11.16 8.63
C ASP A 100 22.54 -10.06 9.23
N VAL A 101 21.90 -9.23 8.40
CA VAL A 101 20.92 -8.21 8.83
C VAL A 101 19.50 -8.74 8.69
N LEU A 102 18.61 -8.38 9.62
CA LEU A 102 17.18 -8.62 9.50
C LEU A 102 16.49 -7.45 8.78
N PRO A 103 15.72 -7.67 7.70
CA PRO A 103 14.99 -6.61 7.03
C PRO A 103 13.98 -5.92 7.95
N GLY A 104 14.09 -4.60 8.02
CA GLY A 104 13.14 -3.74 8.73
C GLY A 104 12.16 -3.05 7.79
N THR A 105 11.22 -2.31 8.37
CA THR A 105 10.30 -1.45 7.62
C THR A 105 11.00 -0.20 7.10
N PHE A 106 10.60 0.29 5.92
CA PHE A 106 11.05 1.57 5.39
C PHE A 106 9.93 2.31 4.65
N PRO A 107 9.94 3.66 4.66
CA PRO A 107 8.91 4.43 4.01
C PRO A 107 9.05 4.39 2.49
N VAL A 108 7.90 4.30 1.81
CA VAL A 108 7.78 4.38 0.36
C VAL A 108 6.70 5.42 0.03
N PRO A 109 7.07 6.63 -0.38
CA PRO A 109 6.10 7.63 -0.79
C PRO A 109 5.51 7.26 -2.16
N LEU A 110 4.19 7.33 -2.27
CA LEU A 110 3.47 7.15 -3.53
C LEU A 110 2.83 8.47 -3.94
N THR A 111 3.09 8.91 -5.17
CA THR A 111 2.43 10.09 -5.73
C THR A 111 0.98 9.76 -6.05
N LEU A 112 0.09 10.65 -5.62
CA LEU A 112 -1.33 10.64 -5.93
C LEU A 112 -1.65 11.72 -6.96
N SER A 113 -2.54 11.38 -7.88
CA SER A 113 -3.20 12.31 -8.80
C SER A 113 -4.69 12.34 -8.49
N GLY A 114 -5.25 13.52 -8.30
CA GLY A 114 -6.67 13.73 -7.99
C GLY A 114 -7.02 15.21 -7.91
N ASP A 115 -8.29 15.51 -7.66
CA ASP A 115 -8.79 16.87 -7.54
C ASP A 115 -9.62 17.02 -6.24
N VAL A 116 -9.19 17.95 -5.39
CA VAL A 116 -9.78 18.24 -4.07
C VAL A 116 -11.09 19.03 -4.16
N THR A 117 -11.45 19.56 -5.33
CA THR A 117 -12.63 20.43 -5.50
C THR A 117 -13.96 19.79 -5.09
N ASN A 118 -14.03 18.45 -5.09
CA ASN A 118 -15.24 17.70 -4.75
C ASN A 118 -15.24 17.11 -3.34
N TRP A 119 -14.36 17.59 -2.44
CA TRP A 119 -14.34 17.15 -1.06
C TRP A 119 -15.74 17.23 -0.41
N PRO A 120 -16.22 16.21 0.32
CA PRO A 120 -15.51 14.99 0.78
C PRO A 120 -15.65 13.76 -0.15
N PHE A 121 -16.04 13.96 -1.41
CA PHE A 121 -16.23 12.92 -2.43
C PHE A 121 -15.14 12.94 -3.51
N ASP A 122 -14.01 13.56 -3.19
CA ASP A 122 -12.81 13.58 -4.01
C ASP A 122 -12.20 12.18 -4.18
N HIS A 123 -11.51 11.98 -5.29
CA HIS A 123 -10.91 10.70 -5.66
C HIS A 123 -9.45 10.91 -6.06
N TYR A 124 -8.59 10.01 -5.59
CA TYR A 124 -7.16 10.03 -5.87
C TYR A 124 -6.70 8.66 -6.35
N VAL A 125 -5.76 8.68 -7.30
CA VAL A 125 -5.20 7.47 -7.90
C VAL A 125 -3.68 7.54 -7.84
N SER A 126 -3.06 6.48 -7.35
CA SER A 126 -1.60 6.30 -7.49
C SER A 126 -1.27 5.74 -8.86
N GLY A 127 -0.05 5.99 -9.34
CA GLY A 127 0.47 5.24 -10.46
C GLY A 127 0.67 3.74 -10.15
N PRO A 128 1.02 2.93 -11.17
CA PRO A 128 1.36 1.53 -10.96
C PRO A 128 2.51 1.38 -9.95
N VAL A 129 2.34 0.49 -8.99
CA VAL A 129 3.38 0.14 -8.01
C VAL A 129 3.86 -1.26 -8.31
N THR A 130 5.16 -1.40 -8.56
CA THR A 130 5.79 -2.71 -8.78
C THR A 130 6.95 -2.89 -7.81
N VAL A 131 7.05 -4.08 -7.24
CA VAL A 131 8.11 -4.43 -6.31
C VAL A 131 8.93 -5.57 -6.88
N GLU A 132 10.23 -5.34 -6.98
CA GLU A 132 11.20 -6.30 -7.47
C GLU A 132 12.23 -6.60 -6.38
N LEU A 133 12.40 -7.88 -6.09
CA LEU A 133 13.38 -8.41 -5.16
C LEU A 133 14.63 -8.82 -5.95
N PHE A 134 15.80 -8.48 -5.44
CA PHE A 134 17.10 -8.86 -5.96
C PHE A 134 17.87 -9.56 -4.85
N ARG A 135 18.39 -10.75 -5.14
CA ARG A 135 19.09 -11.57 -4.15
C ARG A 135 20.42 -12.05 -4.69
N GLY A 136 21.37 -12.21 -3.77
CA GLY A 136 22.63 -12.86 -4.05
C GLY A 136 23.49 -12.16 -5.10
N PRO A 137 24.57 -12.82 -5.54
CA PRO A 137 25.54 -12.21 -6.46
C PRO A 137 24.99 -12.02 -7.88
N GLU A 138 24.03 -12.84 -8.32
CA GLU A 138 23.45 -12.73 -9.66
C GLU A 138 22.43 -11.59 -9.78
N GLN A 139 21.91 -11.06 -8.65
CA GLN A 139 20.90 -10.01 -8.59
C GLN A 139 19.79 -10.17 -9.66
N ARG A 140 19.24 -11.39 -9.78
CA ARG A 140 18.11 -11.60 -10.69
C ARG A 140 16.84 -10.98 -10.11
N PRO A 141 16.10 -10.16 -10.87
CA PRO A 141 14.85 -9.60 -10.41
C PRO A 141 13.78 -10.69 -10.30
N GLU A 142 13.21 -10.85 -9.10
CA GLU A 142 11.97 -11.59 -8.89
C GLU A 142 10.86 -10.60 -8.53
N ARG A 143 9.77 -10.64 -9.30
CA ARG A 143 8.60 -9.78 -9.04
C ARG A 143 7.83 -10.31 -7.84
N ALA A 144 7.71 -9.48 -6.80
CA ALA A 144 6.94 -9.82 -5.61
C ALA A 144 5.46 -9.46 -5.80
N ALA A 145 4.57 -10.35 -5.38
CA ALA A 145 3.18 -9.98 -5.15
C ALA A 145 3.07 -9.24 -3.82
N VAL A 146 2.47 -8.05 -3.84
CA VAL A 146 2.39 -7.17 -2.68
C VAL A 146 1.08 -7.38 -1.94
N ARG A 147 1.17 -7.62 -0.63
CA ARG A 147 0.05 -7.49 0.30
C ARG A 147 -0.12 -6.02 0.66
N PHE A 148 -1.31 -5.49 0.47
CA PHE A 148 -1.65 -4.15 0.92
C PHE A 148 -2.51 -4.23 2.16
N VAL A 149 -2.19 -3.41 3.15
CA VAL A 149 -2.93 -3.29 4.40
C VAL A 149 -3.40 -1.85 4.53
N ASP A 150 -4.71 -1.68 4.66
CA ASP A 150 -5.31 -0.40 4.98
C ASP A 150 -4.96 -0.05 6.43
N ARG A 151 -4.39 1.12 6.68
CA ARG A 151 -4.31 1.75 8.01
C ARG A 151 -4.70 3.23 7.94
N LEU A 152 -5.33 3.64 6.85
CA LEU A 152 -5.60 5.02 6.51
C LEU A 152 -7.01 5.38 7.01
N ALA A 153 -7.09 6.30 7.97
CA ALA A 153 -8.37 6.70 8.56
C ALA A 153 -9.13 7.67 7.64
N GLY A 154 -10.45 7.49 7.49
CA GLY A 154 -11.31 8.41 6.75
C GLY A 154 -11.26 8.26 5.22
N TRP A 155 -10.60 7.22 4.71
CA TRP A 155 -10.46 6.96 3.27
C TRP A 155 -11.04 5.61 2.90
N GLN A 156 -11.66 5.55 1.73
CA GLN A 156 -12.03 4.30 1.09
C GLN A 156 -10.95 3.92 0.08
N ILE A 157 -10.40 2.72 0.20
CA ILE A 157 -9.32 2.24 -0.66
C ILE A 157 -9.81 1.11 -1.54
N ASP A 158 -9.49 1.19 -2.82
CA ASP A 158 -9.68 0.11 -3.79
C ASP A 158 -8.35 -0.22 -4.45
N ILE A 159 -8.06 -1.51 -4.59
CA ILE A 159 -6.85 -2.01 -5.25
C ILE A 159 -7.31 -2.96 -6.36
N PRO A 160 -7.22 -2.53 -7.63
CA PRO A 160 -7.59 -3.37 -8.75
C PRO A 160 -6.79 -4.68 -8.73
N ALA A 161 -7.47 -5.79 -9.03
CA ALA A 161 -6.78 -7.06 -9.20
C ALA A 161 -5.72 -6.94 -10.31
N PRO A 162 -4.54 -7.58 -10.15
CA PRO A 162 -3.53 -7.55 -11.19
C PRO A 162 -4.09 -8.11 -12.51
N PRO A 163 -3.71 -7.56 -13.67
CA PRO A 163 -4.13 -8.07 -14.96
C PRO A 163 -3.79 -9.57 -15.06
N ARG A 164 -4.74 -10.38 -15.52
CA ARG A 164 -4.45 -11.79 -15.85
C ARG A 164 -3.33 -11.81 -16.89
N PRO A 165 -2.35 -12.72 -16.78
CA PRO A 165 -1.35 -12.90 -17.83
C PRO A 165 -2.08 -13.19 -19.13
N THR A 166 -2.04 -12.25 -20.08
CA THR A 166 -2.56 -12.50 -21.42
C THR A 166 -1.69 -13.58 -22.03
N ALA A 167 -2.30 -14.73 -22.34
CA ALA A 167 -1.64 -15.79 -23.09
C ALA A 167 -1.06 -15.17 -24.36
N TRP A 168 0.27 -15.22 -24.46
CA TRP A 168 1.01 -14.76 -25.62
C TRP A 168 0.41 -15.37 -26.89
N ARG A 169 -0.14 -14.53 -27.77
CA ARG A 169 -0.53 -14.93 -29.13
C ARG A 169 0.62 -14.52 -30.05
N PRO A 170 1.42 -15.47 -30.57
CA PRO A 170 2.39 -15.13 -31.59
C PRO A 170 1.62 -14.69 -32.85
N THR A 171 1.89 -13.47 -33.31
CA THR A 171 1.48 -13.01 -34.63
C THR A 171 2.17 -13.88 -35.67
N ARG A 172 1.37 -14.45 -36.57
CA ARG A 172 1.82 -15.26 -37.69
C ARG A 172 2.05 -14.38 -38.92
#